data_AF-A0A1I3NG22-F1
#
_entry.id   AF-A0A1I3NG22-F1
#
_cell.length_a   1.000
_cell.length_b   1.000
_cell.length_c   1.000
_cell.angle_alpha   90.00
_cell.angle_beta   90.00
_cell.angle_gamma   90.00
#
_symmetry.space_group_name_H-M   'P 1'
#
loop_
_entity.id
_entity.type
_entity.pdbx_description
1 polymer ?
#
loop_
_entity_poly.entity_id
_entity_poly.type
_entity_poly.pdbx_seq_one_letter_code
_entity_poly.pdbx_strand_id
1 'polypeptide(L)'
;MKHLNGTYTQYFNRQHQRVGYVFQGRFKAILVQKDAYLLELARYIALNPVRAQMVRSAKAWRWSSYRATAGYEKNAACLTTEWILAEITEQY
;
A
#
# COMPACT_ATOMS: atom_id res chain seq x y z
N MET A 1 9.66 10.64 1.26
CA MET A 1 8.37 11.04 0.62
C MET A 1 8.30 12.48 0.10
N LYS A 2 9.21 13.40 0.46
CA LYS A 2 9.20 14.80 -0.06
C LYS A 2 9.20 14.87 -1.60
N HIS A 3 10.08 14.10 -2.25
CA HIS A 3 10.20 14.13 -3.71
C HIS A 3 8.95 13.59 -4.43
N LEU A 4 8.49 12.38 -4.07
CA LEU A 4 7.31 11.76 -4.68
C LEU A 4 6.05 12.60 -4.47
N ASN A 5 5.77 13.05 -3.24
CA ASN A 5 4.58 13.86 -2.98
C ASN A 5 4.68 15.25 -3.63
N GLY A 6 5.88 15.84 -3.67
CA GLY A 6 6.10 17.15 -4.27
C GLY A 6 5.91 17.13 -5.79
N THR A 7 6.55 16.18 -6.48
CA THR A 7 6.41 16.01 -7.93
C THR A 7 4.98 15.67 -8.32
N TYR A 8 4.31 14.77 -7.59
CA TYR A 8 2.89 14.48 -7.83
C TYR A 8 1.99 15.68 -7.59
N THR A 9 2.20 16.46 -6.52
CA THR A 9 1.41 17.66 -6.23
C THR A 9 1.52 18.68 -7.36
N GLN A 10 2.74 18.92 -7.86
CA GLN A 10 2.96 19.83 -8.98
C GLN A 10 2.26 19.35 -10.26
N TYR A 11 2.40 18.06 -10.58
CA TYR A 11 1.71 17.44 -11.71
C TYR A 11 0.18 17.56 -11.60
N PHE A 12 -0.39 17.17 -10.47
CA PHE A 12 -1.83 17.21 -10.22
C PHE A 12 -2.38 18.64 -10.32
N ASN A 13 -1.72 19.61 -9.66
CA ASN A 13 -2.14 21.00 -9.69
C ASN A 13 -2.10 21.59 -11.10
N ARG A 14 -1.05 21.29 -11.88
CA ARG A 14 -0.95 21.71 -13.28
C ARG A 14 -2.07 21.10 -14.14
N GLN A 15 -2.33 19.81 -13.97
CA GLN A 15 -3.34 19.09 -14.76
C GLN A 15 -4.77 19.56 -14.46
N HIS A 16 -5.04 19.92 -13.20
CA HIS A 16 -6.38 20.31 -12.75
C HIS A 16 -6.57 21.83 -12.61
N GLN A 17 -5.57 22.64 -12.99
CA GLN A 17 -5.58 24.10 -12.82
C GLN A 17 -5.86 24.54 -11.37
N ARG A 18 -5.31 23.79 -10.40
CA ARG A 18 -5.46 24.04 -8.96
C ARG A 18 -4.15 24.56 -8.35
N VAL A 19 -4.26 25.15 -7.17
CA VAL A 19 -3.12 25.54 -6.33
C VAL A 19 -3.30 24.98 -4.92
N GLY A 20 -2.20 24.90 -4.17
CA GLY A 20 -2.21 24.47 -2.77
C GLY A 20 -1.84 23.00 -2.56
N TYR A 21 -2.08 22.52 -1.34
CA TYR A 21 -1.70 21.19 -0.88
C TYR A 21 -2.68 20.11 -1.34
N VAL A 22 -2.16 19.05 -1.96
CA VAL A 22 -2.95 17.84 -2.30
C VAL A 22 -3.02 16.86 -1.12
N PHE A 23 -1.95 16.80 -0.32
CA PHE A 23 -1.85 15.88 0.82
C PHE A 23 -2.12 16.59 2.15
N GLN A 24 -2.93 15.98 3.01
CA GLN A 24 -3.40 16.55 4.29
C GLN A 24 -2.36 16.51 5.43
N GLY A 25 -1.06 16.53 5.13
CA GLY A 25 -0.01 16.56 6.15
C GLY A 25 1.31 15.92 5.74
N ARG A 26 2.22 15.83 6.70
CA ARG A 26 3.53 15.16 6.52
C ARG A 26 3.34 13.66 6.46
N PHE A 27 4.16 13.01 5.62
CA PHE A 27 4.26 11.55 5.61
C PHE A 27 4.76 11.02 6.94
N LYS A 28 4.19 9.90 7.39
CA LYS A 28 4.62 9.18 8.60
C LYS A 28 5.45 7.97 8.20
N ALA A 29 6.60 7.79 8.84
CA ALA A 29 7.44 6.60 8.72
C ALA A 29 7.53 5.95 10.10
N ILE A 30 7.08 4.71 10.21
CA ILE A 30 7.14 3.93 11.45
C ILE A 30 8.04 2.74 11.18
N LEU A 31 9.05 2.53 12.02
CA LEU A 31 9.91 1.36 11.94
C LEU A 31 9.11 0.14 12.38
N VAL A 32 9.02 -0.85 11.51
CA VAL A 32 8.39 -2.15 11.79
C VAL A 32 9.52 -3.12 12.07
N GLN A 33 9.57 -3.64 13.30
CA GLN A 33 10.47 -4.74 13.66
C GLN A 33 9.80 -6.08 13.33
N LYS A 34 10.62 -7.09 13.07
CA LYS A 34 10.18 -8.40 12.56
C LYS A 34 9.29 -9.15 13.54
N ASP A 35 8.63 -10.17 13.01
CA ASP A 35 7.71 -11.11 13.65
C ASP A 35 6.22 -10.68 13.48
N ALA A 36 5.42 -10.73 14.54
CA ALA A 36 3.95 -10.64 14.45
C ALA A 36 3.41 -9.31 13.88
N TYR A 37 4.09 -8.18 14.13
CA TYR A 37 3.55 -6.87 13.75
C TYR A 37 3.57 -6.64 12.23
N LEU A 38 4.54 -7.23 11.51
CA LEU A 38 4.62 -7.10 10.06
C LEU A 38 3.41 -7.74 9.37
N LEU A 39 3.03 -8.96 9.79
CA LEU A 39 1.90 -9.68 9.21
C LEU A 39 0.55 -9.03 9.57
N GLU A 40 0.40 -8.59 10.82
CA GLU A 40 -0.72 -7.77 11.28
C GLU A 40 -0.89 -6.51 10.41
N LEU A 41 0.20 -5.76 10.21
CA LEU A 41 0.20 -4.54 9.41
C LEU A 41 -0.11 -4.80 7.93
N ALA A 42 0.48 -5.85 7.34
CA ALA A 42 0.20 -6.23 5.96
C ALA A 42 -1.29 -6.58 5.76
N ARG A 43 -1.86 -7.36 6.70
CA ARG A 43 -3.28 -7.71 6.72
C ARG A 43 -4.16 -6.47 6.86
N TYR A 44 -3.80 -5.55 7.76
CA TYR A 44 -4.50 -4.27 7.91
C TYR A 44 -4.54 -3.49 6.59
N ILE A 45 -3.39 -3.30 5.93
CA ILE A 45 -3.30 -2.57 4.66
C ILE A 45 -4.17 -3.23 3.58
N ALA A 46 -4.08 -4.55 3.41
CA ALA A 46 -4.84 -5.29 2.40
C ALA A 46 -6.36 -5.23 2.65
N LEU A 47 -6.79 -5.18 3.92
CA LEU A 47 -8.21 -5.13 4.30
C LEU A 47 -8.78 -3.71 4.39
N ASN A 48 -7.97 -2.65 4.31
CA ASN A 48 -8.46 -1.27 4.41
C ASN A 48 -9.59 -0.93 3.43
N PRO A 49 -9.54 -1.31 2.15
CA PRO A 49 -10.65 -1.07 1.22
C PRO A 49 -11.95 -1.77 1.62
N VAL A 50 -11.85 -2.94 2.27
CA VAL A 50 -13.01 -3.69 2.80
C VAL A 50 -13.56 -2.99 4.03
N ARG A 51 -12.69 -2.59 4.96
CA ARG A 51 -13.07 -1.84 6.18
C ARG A 51 -13.72 -0.50 5.85
N ALA A 52 -13.26 0.17 4.80
CA ALA A 52 -13.84 1.39 4.26
C ALA A 52 -15.12 1.15 3.42
N GLN A 53 -15.63 -0.09 3.37
CA GLN A 53 -16.84 -0.49 2.64
C GLN A 53 -16.81 -0.19 1.13
N MET A 54 -15.62 -0.03 0.55
CA MET A 54 -15.46 0.25 -0.88
C MET A 54 -15.60 -1.01 -1.73
N VAL A 55 -15.25 -2.17 -1.16
CA VAL A 55 -15.34 -3.49 -1.79
C VAL A 55 -15.69 -4.56 -0.78
N ARG A 56 -16.26 -5.69 -1.24
CA ARG A 56 -16.61 -6.83 -0.37
C ARG A 56 -15.43 -7.76 -0.04
N SER A 57 -14.35 -7.70 -0.82
CA SER A 57 -13.14 -8.51 -0.58
C SER A 57 -11.89 -7.76 -1.03
N ALA A 58 -10.75 -8.03 -0.39
CA ALA A 58 -9.46 -7.43 -0.75
C ALA A 58 -9.08 -7.73 -2.22
N LYS A 59 -9.46 -8.92 -2.72
CA LYS A 59 -9.23 -9.33 -4.11
C LYS A 59 -9.88 -8.39 -5.14
N ALA A 60 -11.01 -7.77 -4.80
CA ALA A 60 -11.71 -6.85 -5.68
C ALA A 60 -11.05 -5.46 -5.78
N TRP A 61 -10.11 -5.13 -4.88
CA TRP A 61 -9.43 -3.84 -4.88
C TRP A 61 -8.16 -3.85 -5.76
N ARG A 62 -8.31 -3.41 -7.01
CA ARG A 62 -7.21 -3.40 -8.00
C ARG A 62 -6.03 -2.47 -7.66
N TRP A 63 -6.24 -1.47 -6.78
CA TRP A 63 -5.24 -0.47 -6.44
C TRP A 63 -4.42 -0.89 -5.20
N SER A 64 -4.04 -2.15 -5.13
CA SER A 64 -3.16 -2.70 -4.09
C SER A 64 -2.28 -3.82 -4.64
N SER A 65 -1.19 -4.13 -3.94
CA SER A 65 -0.33 -5.28 -4.24
C SER A 65 -0.93 -6.62 -3.83
N TYR A 66 -2.06 -6.64 -3.11
CA TYR A 66 -2.66 -7.86 -2.54
C TYR A 66 -2.83 -8.98 -3.58
N ARG A 67 -3.30 -8.67 -4.79
CA ARG A 67 -3.52 -9.68 -5.83
C ARG A 67 -2.23 -10.38 -6.24
N ALA A 68 -1.15 -9.61 -6.40
CA ALA A 68 0.16 -10.15 -6.73
C ALA A 68 0.75 -10.93 -5.54
N THR A 69 0.67 -10.39 -4.33
CA THR A 69 1.12 -11.08 -3.10
C THR A 69 0.39 -12.40 -2.87
N ALA A 70 -0.91 -12.49 -3.18
CA ALA A 70 -1.73 -13.69 -3.04
C ALA A 70 -1.69 -14.62 -4.28
N GLY A 71 -0.83 -14.35 -5.26
CA GLY A 71 -0.65 -15.21 -6.45
C GLY A 71 -1.75 -15.12 -7.52
N TYR A 72 -2.65 -14.14 -7.44
CA TYR A 72 -3.65 -13.91 -8.48
C TYR A 72 -3.09 -13.18 -9.71
N GLU A 73 -1.96 -12.49 -9.57
CA GLU A 73 -1.31 -11.73 -10.63
C GLU A 73 0.21 -11.84 -10.55
N LYS A 74 0.89 -11.58 -11.67
CA LYS A 74 2.35 -11.52 -11.71
C LYS A 74 2.86 -10.30 -10.93
N ASN A 75 3.93 -10.48 -10.16
CA ASN A 75 4.60 -9.39 -9.48
C ASN A 75 5.10 -8.33 -10.47
N ALA A 76 4.81 -7.06 -10.17
CA ALA A 76 5.46 -5.95 -10.84
C ALA A 76 6.96 -5.94 -10.46
N ALA A 77 7.82 -5.40 -11.32
CA ALA A 77 9.27 -5.39 -11.09
C ALA A 77 9.67 -4.63 -9.80
N CYS A 78 8.84 -3.70 -9.34
CA CYS A 78 9.06 -2.95 -8.10
C CYS A 78 8.41 -3.58 -6.86
N LEU A 79 7.82 -4.77 -6.97
CA LEU A 79 7.12 -5.44 -5.88
C LEU A 79 7.94 -6.63 -5.36
N THR A 80 8.32 -6.54 -4.10
CA THR A 80 8.97 -7.60 -3.31
C THR A 80 7.91 -8.23 -2.40
N THR A 81 7.70 -9.54 -2.48
CA THR A 81 6.68 -10.28 -1.70
C THR A 81 7.29 -11.26 -0.70
N GLU A 82 8.57 -11.54 -0.85
CA GLU A 82 9.33 -12.59 -0.18
C GLU A 82 9.26 -12.45 1.35
N TRP A 83 9.40 -11.23 1.87
CA TRP A 83 9.39 -10.99 3.32
C TRP A 83 8.03 -11.28 3.95
N ILE A 84 6.94 -10.94 3.26
CA ILE A 84 5.58 -11.19 3.77
C ILE A 84 5.27 -12.70 3.71
N LEU A 85 5.68 -13.36 2.63
CA LEU A 85 5.42 -14.79 2.45
C LEU A 85 6.26 -15.67 3.38
N ALA A 86 7.49 -15.26 3.70
CA ALA A 86 8.35 -15.94 4.67
C ALA A 86 7.68 -16.02 6.06
N GLU A 87 7.15 -14.91 6.56
CA GLU A 87 6.47 -14.86 7.88
C GLU A 87 5.22 -15.74 7.95
N ILE A 88 4.52 -15.96 6.84
CA ILE A 88 3.37 -16.88 6.78
C ILE A 88 3.84 -18.33 6.87
N THR A 89 4.98 -18.65 6.24
CA THR A 89 5.51 -20.01 6.19
C THR A 89 6.12 -20.44 7.52
N GLU A 90 6.70 -19.52 8.29
CA GLU A 90 7.26 -19.81 9.62
C GLU A 90 6.20 -20.06 10.71
N GLN A 91 4.93 -19.77 10.44
CA GLN A 91 3.82 -19.98 11.37
C GLN A 91 3.10 -21.33 11.22
N TYR A 92 3.53 -22.19 10.29
CA TYR A 92 2.99 -23.53 10.01
C TYR A 92 4.11 -24.56 9.84
#